data_AF-A0A0F9HPM2-F1
#
_entry.id   AF-A0A0F9HPM2-F1
#
_cell.length_a   1.000
_cell.length_b   1.000
_cell.length_c   1.000
_cell.angle_alpha   90.00
_cell.angle_beta   90.00
_cell.angle_gamma   90.00
#
_symmetry.space_group_name_H-M   'P 1'
#
loop_
_entity.id
_entity.type
_entity.pdbx_description
1 polymer ?
#
loop_
_entity_poly.entity_id
_entity_poly.type
_entity_poly.pdbx_seq_one_letter_code
_entity_poly.pdbx_strand_id
1 'polypeptide(L)'
;RYTEQYLNYFRIYPITHYWIDRNSQPAPKYCYKSNDPCYAYYFGKDENNIDNIKLYFPLRTKKSRLPRFITNYSGIGGLNFLPETMDFLLITKSYKDVVSLYSFITPFNPNVGIITLSSESTPMSRFDYDALSNRVTKYFKSSEYKAVFTLLDFDIVGVRMSNKMRRDFNTIPFFLTGVLGNVTYDGKDFTDVLNEKGKAFATNIINVTLIEFNKLLK
;
A
#
# COMPACT_ATOMS: atom_id res chain seq x y z
N ARG A 1 7.27 13.33 -9.84
CA ARG A 1 8.11 12.20 -10.32
C ARG A 1 8.95 11.72 -9.15
N TYR A 2 9.04 10.41 -8.93
CA TYR A 2 9.91 9.83 -7.91
C TYR A 2 11.38 9.96 -8.36
N THR A 3 12.26 10.30 -7.43
CA THR A 3 13.71 10.32 -7.69
C THR A 3 14.26 8.90 -7.61
N GLU A 4 15.43 8.67 -8.20
CA GLU A 4 16.13 7.38 -8.09
C GLU A 4 16.41 7.02 -6.62
N GLN A 5 16.88 7.98 -5.83
CA GLN A 5 17.10 7.80 -4.39
C GLN A 5 15.82 7.35 -3.66
N TYR A 6 14.66 7.91 -4.03
CA TYR A 6 13.38 7.52 -3.45
C TYR A 6 12.99 6.09 -3.84
N LEU A 7 13.18 5.71 -5.10
CA LEU A 7 12.92 4.34 -5.57
C LEU A 7 13.86 3.32 -4.91
N ASN A 8 15.15 3.67 -4.74
CA ASN A 8 16.13 2.84 -4.06
C ASN A 8 15.80 2.67 -2.58
N TYR A 9 15.33 3.72 -1.90
CA TYR A 9 14.82 3.62 -0.53
C TYR A 9 13.72 2.55 -0.44
N PHE A 10 12.75 2.57 -1.36
CA PHE A 10 11.68 1.57 -1.44
C PHE A 10 12.06 0.23 -2.10
N ARG A 11 13.33 0.06 -2.49
CA ARG A 11 13.85 -1.12 -3.22
C ARG A 11 13.03 -1.44 -4.48
N ILE A 12 12.75 -0.40 -5.26
CA ILE A 12 12.00 -0.48 -6.51
C ILE A 12 12.97 -0.33 -7.68
N TYR A 13 13.03 -1.35 -8.54
CA TYR A 13 14.00 -1.39 -9.63
C TYR A 13 13.30 -1.58 -10.98
N PRO A 14 13.71 -0.85 -12.03
CA PRO A 14 13.22 -1.12 -13.38
C PRO A 14 13.74 -2.49 -13.86
N ILE A 15 12.89 -3.25 -14.55
CA ILE A 15 13.23 -4.59 -15.03
C ILE A 15 13.49 -4.56 -16.54
N THR A 16 14.69 -4.98 -16.91
CA THR A 16 15.06 -5.24 -18.31
C THR A 16 14.61 -6.62 -18.74
N HIS A 17 14.79 -7.63 -17.89
CA HIS A 17 14.45 -9.03 -18.17
C HIS A 17 14.04 -9.76 -16.89
N TYR A 18 13.15 -10.76 -16.99
CA TYR A 18 12.94 -11.73 -15.91
C TYR A 18 12.69 -13.14 -16.43
N TRP A 19 12.98 -14.11 -15.57
CA TRP A 19 12.72 -15.54 -15.75
C TRP A 19 11.86 -16.04 -14.57
N ILE A 20 11.20 -17.18 -14.74
CA ILE A 20 10.51 -17.87 -13.63
C ILE A 20 11.33 -19.06 -13.18
N ASP A 21 11.74 -19.90 -14.13
CA ASP A 21 12.70 -21.00 -13.92
C ASP A 21 13.65 -21.01 -15.11
N ARG A 22 14.88 -20.53 -14.91
CA ARG A 22 15.87 -20.43 -15.98
C ARG A 22 16.41 -21.80 -16.41
N ASN A 23 16.35 -22.79 -15.53
CA ASN A 23 16.88 -24.12 -15.81
C ASN A 23 15.98 -24.84 -16.82
N SER A 24 14.65 -24.76 -16.61
CA SER A 24 13.67 -25.35 -17.52
C SER A 24 13.28 -24.41 -18.68
N GLN A 25 13.41 -23.09 -18.48
CA GLN A 25 13.02 -22.06 -19.45
C GLN A 25 14.16 -21.03 -19.60
N PRO A 26 15.19 -21.34 -20.42
CA PRO A 26 16.37 -20.48 -20.54
C PRO A 26 16.07 -19.14 -21.20
N ALA A 27 15.03 -19.07 -22.03
CA ALA A 27 14.55 -17.82 -22.62
C ALA A 27 13.85 -16.95 -21.56
N PRO A 28 14.09 -15.61 -21.56
CA PRO A 28 13.42 -14.72 -20.63
C PRO A 28 11.91 -14.75 -20.87
N LYS A 29 11.14 -14.76 -19.78
CA LYS A 29 9.67 -14.66 -19.84
C LYS A 29 9.23 -13.26 -20.29
N TYR A 30 10.10 -12.27 -20.11
CA TYR A 30 9.88 -10.89 -20.47
C TYR A 30 11.21 -10.21 -20.79
N CYS A 31 11.16 -9.35 -21.80
CA CYS A 31 12.18 -8.34 -22.10
C CYS A 31 11.49 -6.98 -22.10
N TYR A 32 12.21 -5.93 -21.71
CA TYR A 32 11.69 -4.58 -21.61
C TYR A 32 11.03 -4.11 -22.90
N LYS A 33 9.85 -3.49 -22.76
CA LYS A 33 9.15 -2.80 -23.84
C LYS A 33 8.69 -1.44 -23.33
N SER A 34 8.89 -0.39 -24.11
CA SER A 34 8.48 0.97 -23.74
C SER A 34 6.98 1.10 -23.49
N ASN A 35 6.17 0.28 -24.16
CA ASN A 35 4.71 0.23 -24.01
C ASN A 35 4.21 -0.78 -22.95
N ASP A 36 5.10 -1.54 -22.32
CA ASP A 36 4.78 -2.49 -21.25
C ASP A 36 5.91 -2.53 -20.21
N PRO A 37 6.28 -1.39 -19.60
CA PRO A 37 7.39 -1.33 -18.66
C PRO A 37 7.09 -2.19 -17.42
N CYS A 38 8.14 -2.67 -16.77
CA CYS A 38 8.08 -3.52 -15.59
C CYS A 38 8.99 -2.98 -14.49
N TYR A 39 8.50 -3.01 -13.27
CA TYR A 39 9.25 -2.66 -12.06
C TYR A 39 9.17 -3.80 -11.07
N ALA A 40 10.26 -4.09 -10.36
CA ALA A 40 10.31 -5.05 -9.28
C ALA A 40 10.28 -4.34 -7.92
N TYR A 41 9.39 -4.77 -7.05
CA TYR A 41 9.40 -4.46 -5.63
C TYR A 41 10.14 -5.59 -4.92
N TYR A 42 11.27 -5.29 -4.31
CA TYR A 42 12.11 -6.27 -3.63
C TYR A 42 11.92 -6.21 -2.11
N PHE A 43 11.40 -7.30 -1.53
CA PHE A 43 11.07 -7.39 -0.11
C PHE A 43 12.17 -8.01 0.75
N GLY A 44 13.30 -8.40 0.14
CA GLY A 44 14.38 -9.13 0.81
C GLY A 44 14.33 -10.63 0.48
N LYS A 45 15.01 -11.44 1.29
CA LYS A 45 15.06 -12.89 1.12
C LYS A 45 14.27 -13.62 2.19
N ASP A 46 13.74 -14.78 1.84
CA ASP A 46 13.16 -15.70 2.83
C ASP A 46 14.24 -16.55 3.53
N GLU A 47 13.80 -17.43 4.43
CA GLU A 47 14.65 -18.37 5.17
C GLU A 47 15.43 -19.35 4.27
N ASN A 48 14.96 -19.57 3.04
CA ASN A 48 15.60 -20.42 2.04
C ASN A 48 16.52 -19.61 1.09
N ASN A 49 16.81 -18.35 1.43
CA ASN A 49 17.65 -17.44 0.65
C ASN A 49 17.07 -17.11 -0.75
N ILE A 50 15.75 -17.27 -0.93
CA ILE A 50 15.02 -16.94 -2.15
C ILE A 50 14.57 -15.48 -2.10
N ASP A 51 14.83 -14.74 -3.18
CA ASP A 51 14.42 -13.33 -3.30
C ASP A 51 12.89 -13.20 -3.38
N ASN A 52 12.30 -12.42 -2.47
CA ASN A 52 10.88 -12.08 -2.48
C ASN A 52 10.63 -10.86 -3.36
N ILE A 53 9.97 -11.07 -4.49
CA ILE A 53 9.80 -10.06 -5.54
C ILE A 53 8.33 -9.97 -5.95
N LYS A 54 7.84 -8.74 -6.13
CA LYS A 54 6.58 -8.45 -6.82
C LYS A 54 6.86 -7.57 -8.03
N LEU A 55 6.62 -8.11 -9.22
CA LEU A 55 6.67 -7.39 -10.49
C LEU A 55 5.39 -6.60 -10.67
N TYR A 56 5.52 -5.36 -11.16
CA TYR A 56 4.45 -4.44 -11.44
C TYR A 56 4.57 -3.87 -12.85
N PHE A 57 3.49 -3.98 -13.62
CA PHE A 57 3.37 -3.48 -14.98
C PHE A 57 2.34 -2.35 -15.03
N PRO A 58 2.75 -1.07 -14.88
CA PRO A 58 1.82 0.04 -14.71
C PRO A 58 0.86 0.25 -15.87
N LEU A 59 1.28 -0.07 -17.11
CA LEU A 59 0.48 0.16 -18.31
C LEU A 59 -0.50 -0.99 -18.64
N ARG A 60 -0.40 -2.13 -17.94
CA ARG A 60 -1.35 -3.25 -18.15
C ARG A 60 -2.70 -2.94 -17.53
N THR A 61 -3.76 -3.23 -18.26
CA THR A 61 -5.15 -3.06 -17.81
C THR A 61 -5.92 -4.37 -17.91
N LYS A 62 -7.18 -4.40 -17.43
CA LYS A 62 -8.07 -5.56 -17.63
C LYS A 62 -8.21 -5.95 -19.11
N LYS A 63 -8.11 -4.98 -20.04
CA LYS A 63 -8.19 -5.22 -21.48
C LYS A 63 -6.96 -5.95 -22.04
N SER A 64 -5.80 -5.80 -21.41
CA SER A 64 -4.55 -6.42 -21.85
C SER A 64 -4.53 -7.94 -21.72
N ARG A 65 -5.47 -8.55 -20.96
CA ARG A 65 -5.51 -9.99 -20.61
C ARG A 65 -4.22 -10.54 -20.00
N LEU A 66 -3.33 -9.66 -19.53
CA LEU A 66 -2.08 -9.99 -18.87
C LEU A 66 -2.13 -9.45 -17.43
N PRO A 67 -1.54 -10.17 -16.46
CA PRO A 67 -1.55 -9.71 -15.08
C PRO A 67 -0.72 -8.44 -14.93
N ARG A 68 -1.27 -7.49 -14.17
CA ARG A 68 -0.58 -6.26 -13.75
C ARG A 68 0.48 -6.53 -12.68
N PHE A 69 0.29 -7.58 -11.90
CA PHE A 69 1.21 -8.00 -10.84
C PHE A 69 1.58 -9.48 -10.99
N ILE A 70 2.85 -9.82 -10.83
CA ILE A 70 3.35 -11.19 -10.78
C ILE A 70 4.28 -11.26 -9.56
N THR A 71 4.13 -12.26 -8.70
CA THR A 71 4.90 -12.29 -7.44
C THR A 71 5.10 -13.72 -6.94
N ASN A 72 6.21 -13.94 -6.25
CA ASN A 72 6.44 -15.10 -5.39
C ASN A 72 6.28 -14.75 -3.90
N TYR A 73 5.92 -13.51 -3.57
CA TYR A 73 5.81 -13.02 -2.20
C TYR A 73 4.35 -12.86 -1.77
N SER A 74 3.99 -13.50 -0.66
CA SER A 74 2.64 -13.47 -0.08
C SER A 74 2.57 -12.74 1.27
N GLY A 75 3.61 -12.01 1.67
CA GLY A 75 3.65 -11.28 2.93
C GLY A 75 3.16 -9.83 2.85
N ILE A 76 3.27 -9.13 3.98
CA ILE A 76 2.87 -7.72 4.14
C ILE A 76 3.94 -6.81 3.53
N GLY A 77 3.55 -5.94 2.60
CA GLY A 77 4.46 -4.94 2.04
C GLY A 77 4.57 -3.71 2.95
N GLY A 78 5.77 -3.12 3.04
CA GLY A 78 6.01 -1.88 3.79
C GLY A 78 6.64 -2.07 5.17
N LEU A 79 6.78 -3.31 5.65
CA LEU A 79 7.31 -3.62 6.99
C LEU A 79 8.67 -2.99 7.28
N ASN A 80 9.56 -2.99 6.28
CA ASN A 80 10.93 -2.47 6.40
C ASN A 80 11.02 -0.94 6.60
N PHE A 81 9.91 -0.21 6.42
CA PHE A 81 9.84 1.24 6.53
C PHE A 81 9.04 1.71 7.74
N LEU A 82 8.59 0.78 8.58
CA LEU A 82 7.82 1.10 9.77
C LEU A 82 8.73 1.68 10.86
N PRO A 83 8.40 2.86 11.44
CA PRO A 83 9.11 3.39 12.59
C PRO A 83 8.92 2.46 13.80
N GLU A 84 9.86 2.45 14.74
CA GLU A 84 9.84 1.56 15.91
C GLU A 84 8.48 1.59 16.63
N THR A 85 8.01 2.80 16.91
CA THR A 85 6.66 3.09 17.37
C THR A 85 5.93 3.97 16.36
N MET A 86 4.60 3.84 16.32
CA MET A 86 3.74 4.52 15.35
C MET A 86 2.63 5.27 16.07
N ASP A 87 2.36 6.51 15.67
CA ASP A 87 1.17 7.23 16.12
C ASP A 87 -0.11 6.46 15.73
N PHE A 88 -0.18 6.04 14.47
CA PHE A 88 -1.24 5.20 13.93
C PHE A 88 -0.72 4.35 12.78
N LEU A 89 -1.45 3.27 12.47
CA LEU A 89 -1.16 2.39 11.35
C LEU A 89 -2.20 2.57 10.25
N LEU A 90 -1.73 2.72 9.01
CA LEU A 90 -2.55 2.79 7.80
C LEU A 90 -2.34 1.53 6.95
N ILE A 91 -3.40 0.74 6.79
CA ILE A 91 -3.39 -0.48 5.98
C ILE A 91 -4.00 -0.18 4.62
N THR A 92 -3.21 -0.30 3.57
CA THR A 92 -3.57 0.05 2.19
C THR A 92 -3.76 -1.19 1.32
N LYS A 93 -4.33 -0.99 0.12
CA LYS A 93 -4.55 -2.07 -0.85
C LYS A 93 -3.27 -2.60 -1.49
N SER A 94 -2.35 -1.70 -1.81
CA SER A 94 -1.22 -2.06 -2.67
C SER A 94 0.08 -1.33 -2.32
N TYR A 95 1.20 -1.94 -2.68
CA TYR A 95 2.52 -1.35 -2.39
C TYR A 95 2.78 -0.04 -3.12
N LYS A 96 2.15 0.20 -4.30
CA LYS A 96 2.23 1.51 -4.96
C LYS A 96 1.61 2.62 -4.11
N ASP A 97 0.57 2.29 -3.31
CA ASP A 97 -0.08 3.25 -2.43
C ASP A 97 0.78 3.50 -1.19
N VAL A 98 1.43 2.47 -0.64
CA VAL A 98 2.46 2.64 0.41
C VAL A 98 3.52 3.65 -0.02
N VAL A 99 4.13 3.42 -1.19
CA VAL A 99 5.20 4.27 -1.74
C VAL A 99 4.69 5.68 -2.01
N SER A 100 3.47 5.82 -2.53
CA SER A 100 2.90 7.14 -2.82
C SER A 100 2.57 7.88 -1.53
N LEU A 101 1.77 7.29 -0.64
CA LEU A 101 1.33 7.89 0.62
C LEU A 101 2.50 8.25 1.54
N TYR A 102 3.57 7.44 1.56
CA TYR A 102 4.75 7.75 2.35
C TYR A 102 5.33 9.13 2.00
N SER A 103 5.45 9.47 0.71
CA SER A 103 5.97 10.78 0.27
C SER A 103 5.08 11.96 0.68
N PHE A 104 3.79 11.72 0.90
CA PHE A 104 2.83 12.76 1.24
C PHE A 104 2.57 12.86 2.75
N ILE A 105 2.60 11.76 3.49
CA ILE A 105 2.26 11.73 4.92
C ILE A 105 3.48 12.04 5.78
N THR A 106 4.63 11.42 5.49
CA THR A 106 5.82 11.51 6.35
C THR A 106 6.38 12.93 6.55
N PRO A 107 6.25 13.87 5.59
CA PRO A 107 6.60 15.28 5.86
C PRO A 107 5.73 15.96 6.94
N PHE A 108 4.51 15.49 7.17
CA PHE A 108 3.59 16.03 8.18
C PHE A 108 3.60 15.21 9.48
N ASN A 109 3.71 13.89 9.36
CA ASN A 109 3.85 12.98 10.49
C ASN A 109 4.79 11.81 10.13
N PRO A 110 6.06 11.85 10.57
CA PRO A 110 7.03 10.79 10.26
C PRO A 110 6.78 9.49 11.04
N ASN A 111 5.97 9.52 12.10
CA ASN A 111 5.68 8.38 12.95
C ASN A 111 4.43 7.61 12.51
N VAL A 112 4.08 7.65 11.22
CA VAL A 112 2.95 6.89 10.68
C VAL A 112 3.43 5.58 10.07
N GLY A 113 2.81 4.48 10.48
CA GLY A 113 2.99 3.20 9.80
C GLY A 113 2.15 3.12 8.55
N ILE A 114 2.73 2.73 7.42
CA ILE A 114 1.98 2.51 6.17
C ILE A 114 2.37 1.15 5.61
N ILE A 115 1.39 0.27 5.46
CA ILE A 115 1.59 -1.08 4.93
C ILE A 115 0.57 -1.41 3.85
N THR A 116 0.79 -2.52 3.15
CA THR A 116 -0.19 -3.15 2.26
C THR A 116 -0.40 -4.61 2.65
N LEU A 117 -1.64 -5.08 2.50
CA LEU A 117 -1.92 -6.51 2.55
C LEU A 117 -1.27 -7.23 1.36
N SER A 118 -1.11 -8.55 1.48
CA SER A 118 -0.57 -9.39 0.41
C SER A 118 -1.50 -9.46 -0.80
N SER A 119 -2.81 -9.54 -0.53
CA SER A 119 -3.93 -9.44 -1.47
C SER A 119 -5.10 -8.74 -0.78
N GLU A 120 -5.86 -7.94 -1.53
CA GLU A 120 -7.06 -7.26 -1.04
C GLU A 120 -8.17 -8.24 -0.60
N SER A 121 -8.19 -9.45 -1.18
CA SER A 121 -9.16 -10.48 -0.85
C SER A 121 -8.77 -11.32 0.37
N THR A 122 -7.54 -11.17 0.88
CA THR A 122 -7.01 -11.98 1.97
C THR A 122 -6.84 -11.11 3.21
N PRO A 123 -7.61 -11.37 4.28
CA PRO A 123 -7.47 -10.58 5.50
C PRO A 123 -6.11 -10.84 6.16
N MET A 124 -5.62 -9.85 6.89
CA MET A 124 -4.46 -10.01 7.76
C MET A 124 -4.74 -11.09 8.82
N SER A 125 -3.71 -11.86 9.20
CA SER A 125 -3.83 -12.80 10.32
C SER A 125 -3.93 -12.05 11.65
N ARG A 126 -4.55 -12.65 12.66
CA ARG A 126 -4.61 -12.06 14.00
C ARG A 126 -3.20 -11.83 14.58
N PHE A 127 -2.28 -12.76 14.34
CA PHE A 127 -0.89 -12.68 14.76
C PHE A 127 -0.18 -11.45 14.18
N ASP A 128 -0.28 -11.25 12.86
CA ASP A 128 0.32 -10.09 12.20
C ASP A 128 -0.29 -8.78 12.69
N TYR A 129 -1.62 -8.77 12.88
CA TYR A 129 -2.33 -7.59 13.39
C TYR A 129 -1.87 -7.22 14.80
N ASP A 130 -1.80 -8.19 15.71
CA ASP A 130 -1.38 -7.94 17.09
C ASP A 130 0.09 -7.46 17.12
N ALA A 131 0.98 -8.09 16.35
CA ALA A 131 2.38 -7.68 16.24
C ALA A 131 2.54 -6.22 15.76
N LEU A 132 1.75 -5.80 14.78
CA LEU A 132 1.79 -4.44 14.24
C LEU A 132 1.11 -3.42 15.15
N SER A 133 -0.08 -3.75 15.67
CA SER A 133 -0.86 -2.84 16.52
C SER A 133 -0.22 -2.61 17.89
N ASN A 134 0.58 -3.54 18.40
CA ASN A 134 1.37 -3.35 19.63
C ASN A 134 2.39 -2.20 19.51
N ARG A 135 2.83 -1.87 18.30
CA ARG A 135 3.72 -0.73 18.03
C ARG A 135 2.96 0.60 17.89
N VAL A 136 1.63 0.57 17.86
CA VAL A 136 0.79 1.78 17.76
C VAL A 136 0.61 2.41 19.15
N THR A 137 0.87 3.71 19.27
CA THR A 137 0.88 4.43 20.54
C THR A 137 -0.43 5.17 20.82
N LYS A 138 -1.12 5.69 19.79
CA LYS A 138 -2.40 6.39 19.96
C LYS A 138 -3.58 5.44 19.90
N TYR A 139 -4.67 5.90 20.50
CA TYR A 139 -5.93 5.17 20.61
C TYR A 139 -7.07 6.00 20.04
N PHE A 140 -8.19 5.38 19.67
CA PHE A 140 -9.37 6.18 19.35
C PHE A 140 -10.00 6.76 20.63
N LYS A 141 -10.36 8.05 20.64
CA LYS A 141 -10.78 8.83 21.83
C LYS A 141 -11.82 8.13 22.72
N SER A 142 -12.78 7.44 22.10
CA SER A 142 -13.90 6.79 22.79
C SER A 142 -13.73 5.27 22.94
N SER A 143 -12.49 4.77 22.89
CA SER A 143 -12.22 3.33 23.01
C SER A 143 -10.82 3.04 23.57
N GLU A 144 -10.57 1.77 23.87
CA GLU A 144 -9.23 1.22 24.16
C GLU A 144 -8.59 0.59 22.92
N TYR A 145 -9.14 0.85 21.73
CA TYR A 145 -8.63 0.32 20.48
C TYR A 145 -7.51 1.18 19.93
N LYS A 146 -6.44 0.51 19.49
CA LYS A 146 -5.29 1.12 18.82
C LYS A 146 -5.73 1.84 17.54
N ALA A 147 -5.09 2.96 17.25
CA ALA A 147 -5.33 3.77 16.07
C ALA A 147 -4.88 3.04 14.79
N VAL A 148 -5.74 2.17 14.26
CA VAL A 148 -5.50 1.44 13.00
C VAL A 148 -6.60 1.78 11.99
N PHE A 149 -6.19 2.33 10.86
CA PHE A 149 -7.06 2.73 9.77
C PHE A 149 -6.87 1.79 8.57
N THR A 150 -7.94 1.55 7.81
CA THR A 150 -7.84 0.90 6.49
C THR A 150 -8.13 1.92 5.39
N LEU A 151 -7.31 1.94 4.36
CA LEU A 151 -7.46 2.77 3.16
C LEU A 151 -7.40 1.86 1.93
N LEU A 152 -8.53 1.19 1.68
CA LEU A 152 -8.72 0.29 0.53
C LEU A 152 -9.49 1.02 -0.57
N ASP A 153 -9.55 0.43 -1.76
CA ASP A 153 -10.29 1.02 -2.87
C ASP A 153 -11.78 1.10 -2.52
N PHE A 154 -12.44 2.15 -3.02
CA PHE A 154 -13.88 2.30 -2.89
C PHE A 154 -14.63 1.45 -3.94
N ASP A 155 -14.44 0.13 -3.85
CA ASP A 155 -15.16 -0.87 -4.62
C ASP A 155 -15.78 -1.95 -3.71
N ILE A 156 -16.55 -2.88 -4.29
CA ILE A 156 -17.24 -3.92 -3.52
C ILE A 156 -16.26 -4.76 -2.69
N VAL A 157 -15.06 -5.05 -3.22
CA VAL A 157 -14.07 -5.91 -2.55
C VAL A 157 -13.39 -5.13 -1.43
N GLY A 158 -12.91 -3.91 -1.71
CA GLY A 158 -12.30 -3.03 -0.73
C GLY A 158 -13.23 -2.71 0.43
N VAL A 159 -14.49 -2.34 0.15
CA VAL A 159 -15.50 -2.07 1.19
C VAL A 159 -15.79 -3.30 2.05
N ARG A 160 -15.91 -4.49 1.44
CA ARG A 160 -16.12 -5.74 2.17
C ARG A 160 -14.93 -6.06 3.08
N MET A 161 -13.71 -5.89 2.58
CA MET A 161 -12.50 -6.15 3.36
C MET A 161 -12.34 -5.14 4.50
N SER A 162 -12.55 -3.85 4.25
CA SER A 162 -12.55 -2.81 5.28
C SER A 162 -13.57 -3.09 6.40
N ASN A 163 -14.79 -3.52 6.05
CA ASN A 163 -15.79 -3.92 7.05
C ASN A 163 -15.39 -5.20 7.81
N LYS A 164 -14.74 -6.16 7.15
CA LYS A 164 -14.22 -7.35 7.81
C LYS A 164 -13.11 -6.99 8.81
N MET A 165 -12.14 -6.18 8.42
CA MET A 165 -11.07 -5.70 9.31
C MET A 165 -11.64 -4.89 10.49
N ARG A 166 -12.66 -4.06 10.27
CA ARG A 166 -13.37 -3.37 11.36
C ARG A 166 -13.99 -4.34 12.35
N ARG A 167 -14.70 -5.38 11.87
CA ARG A 167 -15.35 -6.35 12.76
C ARG A 167 -14.34 -7.22 13.50
N ASP A 168 -13.29 -7.66 12.81
CA ASP A 168 -12.35 -8.64 13.36
C ASP A 168 -11.32 -7.95 14.30
N PHE A 169 -11.00 -6.67 14.07
CA PHE A 169 -9.90 -5.97 14.74
C PHE A 169 -10.20 -4.54 15.22
N ASN A 170 -11.43 -4.04 15.06
CA ASN A 170 -11.83 -2.66 15.41
C ASN A 170 -11.08 -1.55 14.65
N THR A 171 -10.57 -1.84 13.46
CA THR A 171 -9.98 -0.81 12.58
C THR A 171 -11.05 0.18 12.10
N ILE A 172 -10.68 1.43 11.83
CA ILE A 172 -11.59 2.41 11.21
C ILE A 172 -11.38 2.42 9.69
N PRO A 173 -12.42 2.15 8.89
CA PRO A 173 -12.32 2.25 7.44
C PRO A 173 -12.33 3.71 6.99
N PHE A 174 -11.46 4.01 6.07
CA PHE A 174 -11.31 5.31 5.44
C PHE A 174 -11.25 5.11 3.92
N PHE A 175 -11.98 5.94 3.18
CA PHE A 175 -11.99 5.90 1.73
C PHE A 175 -11.69 7.30 1.21
N LEU A 176 -10.76 7.39 0.25
CA LEU A 176 -10.45 8.66 -0.41
C LEU A 176 -11.63 9.21 -1.18
N THR A 177 -12.53 8.35 -1.63
CA THR A 177 -13.83 8.73 -2.18
C THR A 177 -14.92 8.18 -1.27
N GLY A 178 -15.80 9.07 -0.79
CA GLY A 178 -17.08 8.67 -0.23
C GLY A 178 -17.29 8.77 1.28
N VAL A 179 -16.28 8.97 2.13
CA VAL A 179 -16.54 9.13 3.59
C VAL A 179 -15.57 10.10 4.29
N LEU A 180 -15.31 11.25 3.67
CA LEU A 180 -14.97 12.48 4.39
C LEU A 180 -15.94 13.58 3.95
N GLY A 181 -17.05 13.70 4.66
CA GLY A 181 -17.90 14.90 4.65
C GLY A 181 -18.33 15.41 3.27
N ASN A 182 -19.10 14.62 2.52
CA ASN A 182 -19.76 15.02 1.26
C ASN A 182 -18.84 15.37 0.08
N VAL A 183 -17.53 15.09 0.15
CA VAL A 183 -16.63 15.35 -0.99
C VAL A 183 -16.26 14.04 -1.69
N THR A 184 -16.72 13.90 -2.93
CA THR A 184 -16.28 12.85 -3.86
C THR A 184 -15.08 13.36 -4.63
N TYR A 185 -13.90 12.84 -4.30
CA TYR A 185 -12.65 13.18 -4.97
C TYR A 185 -12.39 12.34 -6.24
N ASP A 186 -13.42 11.95 -7.00
CA ASP A 186 -13.42 11.26 -8.33
C ASP A 186 -12.37 10.16 -8.63
N GLY A 187 -11.56 9.71 -7.67
CA GLY A 187 -10.49 8.73 -7.84
C GLY A 187 -10.73 7.48 -7.00
N LYS A 188 -10.44 6.32 -7.59
CA LYS A 188 -10.66 5.01 -6.92
C LYS A 188 -9.65 4.73 -5.83
N ASP A 189 -8.41 5.18 -6.04
CA ASP A 189 -7.30 5.06 -5.10
C ASP A 189 -6.45 6.36 -5.06
N PHE A 190 -5.50 6.45 -4.12
CA PHE A 190 -4.66 7.64 -3.93
C PHE A 190 -3.82 7.95 -5.15
N THR A 191 -3.30 6.90 -5.79
CA THR A 191 -2.42 7.03 -6.94
C THR A 191 -3.19 7.58 -8.15
N ASP A 192 -4.45 7.19 -8.32
CA ASP A 192 -5.36 7.71 -9.35
C ASP A 192 -5.63 9.20 -9.13
N VAL A 193 -5.97 9.60 -7.89
CA VAL A 193 -6.15 11.04 -7.55
C VAL A 193 -4.91 11.86 -7.85
N LEU A 194 -3.72 11.34 -7.51
CA LEU A 194 -2.45 12.00 -7.79
C LEU A 194 -2.21 12.19 -9.29
N ASN A 195 -2.53 11.16 -10.10
CA ASN A 195 -2.34 11.20 -11.55
C ASN A 195 -3.34 12.14 -12.24
N GLU A 196 -4.59 12.18 -11.79
CA GLU A 196 -5.66 12.93 -12.45
C GLU A 196 -5.74 14.39 -11.99
N LYS A 197 -5.56 14.66 -10.69
CA LYS A 197 -5.76 15.98 -10.07
C LYS A 197 -4.45 16.67 -9.66
N GLY A 198 -3.35 15.93 -9.66
CA GLY A 198 -2.01 16.47 -9.41
C GLY A 198 -1.62 16.60 -7.93
N LYS A 199 -0.36 16.97 -7.71
CA LYS A 199 0.29 16.95 -6.39
C LYS A 199 -0.37 17.88 -5.36
N ALA A 200 -0.70 19.12 -5.74
CA ALA A 200 -1.26 20.10 -4.82
C ALA A 200 -2.60 19.63 -4.22
N PHE A 201 -3.45 19.05 -5.06
CA PHE A 201 -4.73 18.49 -4.65
C PHE A 201 -4.55 17.28 -3.73
N ALA A 202 -3.68 16.34 -4.11
CA ALA A 202 -3.35 15.18 -3.28
C ALA A 202 -2.79 15.59 -1.90
N THR A 203 -1.92 16.60 -1.85
CA THR A 203 -1.41 17.15 -0.58
C THR A 203 -2.53 17.73 0.28
N ASN A 204 -3.47 18.47 -0.31
CA ASN A 204 -4.61 19.02 0.43
C ASN A 204 -5.49 17.91 1.02
N ILE A 205 -5.80 16.87 0.25
CA ILE A 205 -6.57 15.71 0.73
C ILE A 205 -5.88 15.05 1.92
N ILE A 206 -4.56 14.82 1.82
CA ILE A 206 -3.80 14.20 2.92
C ILE A 206 -3.82 15.08 4.16
N ASN A 207 -3.63 16.39 4.02
CA ASN A 207 -3.68 17.30 5.16
C ASN A 207 -5.05 17.27 5.86
N VAL A 208 -6.15 17.39 5.09
CA VAL A 208 -7.51 17.27 5.64
C VAL A 208 -7.72 15.92 6.30
N THR A 209 -7.27 14.83 5.67
CA THR A 209 -7.37 13.47 6.22
C THR A 209 -6.65 13.33 7.55
N LEU A 210 -5.43 13.87 7.66
CA LEU A 210 -4.65 13.82 8.90
C LEU A 210 -5.29 14.66 10.01
N ILE A 211 -5.89 15.80 9.68
CA ILE A 211 -6.66 16.60 10.64
C ILE A 211 -7.84 15.78 11.18
N GLU A 212 -8.59 15.12 10.30
CA GLU A 212 -9.73 14.27 10.69
C GLU A 212 -9.29 13.05 11.51
N PHE A 213 -8.18 12.41 11.15
CA PHE A 213 -7.61 11.34 11.96
C PHE A 213 -7.27 11.85 13.35
N ASN A 214 -6.53 12.96 13.47
CA ASN A 214 -6.17 13.51 14.78
C ASN A 214 -7.38 13.90 15.64
N LYS A 215 -8.52 14.28 15.05
CA LYS A 215 -9.77 14.50 15.81
C LYS A 215 -10.29 13.22 16.47
N LEU A 216 -10.00 12.05 15.89
CA LEU A 216 -10.40 10.74 16.40
C LEU A 216 -9.42 10.15 17.42
N LEU A 217 -8.19 10.68 17.56
CA LEU A 217 -7.14 10.09 18.39
C LEU A 217 -7.05 10.72 19.79
N LYS A 218 -6.80 9.91 20.83
CA LYS A 218 -6.32 10.32 22.16
C LYS A 218 -4.88 9.87 22.37
#